data_AF-A0A5R2N131-F1
#
_entry.id   AF-A0A5R2N131-F1
#
_cell.length_a   1.000
_cell.length_b   1.000
_cell.length_c   1.000
_cell.angle_alpha   90.00
_cell.angle_beta   90.00
_cell.angle_gamma   90.00
#
_symmetry.space_group_name_H-M   'P 1'
#
loop_
_entity.id
_entity.type
_entity.pdbx_description
1 polymer ?
#
loop_
_entity_poly.entity_id
_entity_poly.type
_entity_poly.pdbx_seq_one_letter_code
_entity_poly.pdbx_strand_id
1 'polypeptide(L)'
;DLIAEGPRKVFHIGADRDLTLYDGLDVELVEEFEAAGVVCTGLFDDEVEKPEDYTDLLRRLRARNLPFICANPDIMVERGERIIWCAGALARDYAQLGGRTLIAGKPYAPIYEVAMKEVAEILGQPVERSQILAIGDGMMTD
;
A
#
# COMPACT_ATOMS: atom_id res chain seq x y z
N ASP A 1 -6.80 8.71 6.96
CA ASP A 1 -6.14 7.39 6.86
C ASP A 1 -6.92 6.47 5.94
N LEU A 2 -6.40 6.18 4.75
CA LEU A 2 -7.12 5.42 3.70
C LEU A 2 -7.69 4.07 4.18
N ILE A 3 -6.98 3.38 5.07
CA ILE A 3 -7.44 2.10 5.64
C ILE A 3 -8.55 2.34 6.68
N ALA A 4 -8.38 3.31 7.58
CA ALA A 4 -9.36 3.61 8.62
C ALA A 4 -10.68 4.18 8.08
N GLU A 5 -10.62 4.91 6.96
CA GLU A 5 -11.80 5.43 6.24
C GLU A 5 -12.41 4.40 5.28
N GLY A 6 -11.75 3.26 5.10
CA GLY A 6 -12.15 2.17 4.23
C GLY A 6 -13.11 1.17 4.89
N PRO A 7 -13.40 0.05 4.20
CA PRO A 7 -14.20 -1.03 4.78
C PRO A 7 -13.49 -1.68 5.97
N ARG A 8 -14.23 -1.94 7.06
CA ARG A 8 -13.70 -2.59 8.26
C ARG A 8 -13.25 -4.04 8.03
N LYS A 9 -13.98 -4.82 7.23
CA LYS A 9 -13.61 -6.20 6.88
C LYS A 9 -12.65 -6.22 5.71
N VAL A 10 -11.39 -6.53 5.96
CA VAL A 10 -10.30 -6.43 5.00
C VAL A 10 -9.70 -7.80 4.68
N PHE A 11 -9.54 -8.08 3.40
CA PHE A 11 -8.65 -9.14 2.94
C PHE A 11 -7.25 -8.55 2.74
N HIS A 12 -6.27 -9.08 3.46
CA HIS A 12 -4.89 -8.65 3.36
C HIS A 12 -4.14 -9.42 2.26
N ILE A 13 -3.37 -8.69 1.44
CA ILE A 13 -2.39 -9.27 0.52
C ILE A 13 -1.01 -8.72 0.90
N GLY A 14 -0.12 -9.59 1.38
CA GLY A 14 1.17 -9.19 1.90
C GLY A 14 1.73 -10.23 2.87
N ALA A 15 3.00 -10.07 3.25
CA ALA A 15 3.66 -10.96 4.19
C ALA A 15 3.22 -10.67 5.64
N ASP A 16 3.22 -11.69 6.51
CA ASP A 16 2.79 -11.56 7.92
C ASP A 16 3.49 -10.44 8.71
N ARG A 17 4.72 -10.09 8.32
CA ARG A 17 5.49 -8.99 8.92
C ARG A 17 4.82 -7.62 8.76
N ASP A 18 4.00 -7.45 7.72
CA ASP A 18 3.33 -6.19 7.39
C ASP A 18 2.00 -6.02 8.14
N LEU A 19 1.55 -7.03 8.91
CA LEU A 19 0.32 -6.98 9.70
C LEU A 19 0.34 -5.88 10.78
N THR A 20 1.52 -5.42 11.17
CA THR A 20 1.69 -4.27 12.08
C THR A 20 1.08 -2.97 11.52
N LEU A 21 0.85 -2.90 10.20
CA LEU A 21 0.14 -1.78 9.55
C LEU A 21 -1.27 -1.54 10.13
N TYR A 22 -1.91 -2.56 10.69
CA TYR A 22 -3.26 -2.48 11.22
C TYR A 22 -3.31 -2.12 12.72
N ASP A 23 -2.16 -2.02 13.39
CA ASP A 23 -2.10 -1.75 14.82
C ASP A 23 -2.79 -0.43 15.17
N GLY A 24 -3.79 -0.50 16.07
CA GLY A 24 -4.58 0.66 16.49
C GLY A 24 -5.72 1.07 15.54
N LEU A 25 -5.95 0.35 14.45
CA LEU A 25 -7.08 0.58 13.54
C LEU A 25 -8.30 -0.29 13.90
N ASP A 26 -9.53 0.22 13.73
CA ASP A 26 -10.77 -0.57 13.85
C ASP A 26 -11.01 -1.39 12.57
N VAL A 27 -10.13 -2.36 12.31
CA VAL A 27 -10.15 -3.25 11.14
C VAL A 27 -10.22 -4.70 11.59
N GLU A 28 -10.97 -5.51 10.86
CA GLU A 28 -11.06 -6.97 11.02
C GLU A 28 -10.46 -7.63 9.78
N LEU A 29 -9.33 -8.32 9.95
CA LEU A 29 -8.74 -9.12 8.89
C LEU A 29 -9.56 -10.40 8.74
N VAL A 30 -10.03 -10.65 7.52
CA VAL A 30 -10.94 -11.74 7.20
C VAL A 30 -10.50 -12.48 5.94
N GLU A 31 -11.05 -13.67 5.74
CA GLU A 31 -10.85 -14.46 4.53
C GLU A 31 -11.40 -13.75 3.29
N GLU A 32 -10.91 -14.14 2.11
CA GLU A 32 -11.27 -13.53 0.81
C GLU A 32 -12.79 -13.33 0.71
N PHE A 33 -13.58 -14.38 0.98
CA PHE A 33 -15.03 -14.39 0.77
C PHE A 33 -15.83 -13.48 1.71
N GLU A 34 -15.26 -13.11 2.87
CA GLU A 34 -15.92 -12.25 3.87
C GLU A 34 -15.57 -10.77 3.69
N ALA A 35 -14.53 -10.47 2.92
CA ALA A 35 -13.97 -9.14 2.81
C ALA A 35 -14.89 -8.14 2.10
N ALA A 36 -14.86 -6.90 2.57
CA ALA A 36 -15.51 -5.76 1.95
C ALA A 36 -14.51 -4.80 1.27
N GLY A 37 -13.20 -4.99 1.52
CA GLY A 37 -12.10 -4.27 0.87
C GLY A 37 -10.81 -5.09 0.90
N VAL A 38 -9.83 -4.64 0.13
CA VAL A 38 -8.50 -5.26 0.05
C VAL A 38 -7.46 -4.25 0.47
N VAL A 39 -6.49 -4.67 1.28
CA VAL A 39 -5.28 -3.90 1.59
C VAL A 39 -4.06 -4.71 1.17
N CYS A 40 -3.30 -4.16 0.24
CA CYS A 40 -2.13 -4.79 -0.35
C CYS A 40 -0.86 -4.05 0.07
N THR A 41 0.02 -4.74 0.79
CA THR A 41 1.34 -4.24 1.21
C THR A 41 2.49 -4.84 0.39
N GLY A 42 2.24 -5.98 -0.25
CA GLY A 42 3.20 -6.66 -1.13
C GLY A 42 2.60 -7.93 -1.70
N LEU A 43 3.46 -8.90 -2.00
CA LEU A 43 3.07 -10.28 -2.26
C LEU A 43 3.07 -11.04 -0.92
N PHE A 44 2.37 -12.17 -0.84
CA PHE A 44 2.42 -13.11 0.29
C PHE A 44 3.84 -13.63 0.51
N ASP A 45 4.54 -14.04 -0.55
CA ASP A 45 5.96 -14.39 -0.54
C ASP A 45 6.72 -13.71 -1.70
N ASP A 46 7.30 -12.54 -1.40
CA ASP A 46 8.00 -11.71 -2.37
C ASP A 46 9.35 -12.30 -2.86
N GLU A 47 9.84 -13.39 -2.26
CA GLU A 47 11.08 -14.05 -2.69
C GLU A 47 10.88 -15.04 -3.85
N VAL A 48 9.66 -15.56 -4.03
CA VAL A 48 9.38 -16.63 -5.02
C VAL A 48 8.22 -16.32 -5.95
N GLU A 49 7.25 -15.53 -5.50
CA GLU A 49 6.03 -15.26 -6.26
C GLU A 49 6.19 -14.09 -7.23
N LYS A 50 5.30 -14.05 -8.22
CA LYS A 50 5.24 -13.00 -9.24
C LYS A 50 3.80 -12.52 -9.42
N PRO A 51 3.59 -11.32 -10.01
CA PRO A 51 2.25 -10.79 -10.25
C PRO A 51 1.33 -11.75 -11.02
N GLU A 52 1.89 -12.58 -11.92
CA GLU A 52 1.11 -13.54 -12.69
C GLU A 52 0.41 -14.59 -11.81
N ASP A 53 1.02 -14.97 -10.69
CA ASP A 53 0.47 -15.95 -9.73
C ASP A 53 -0.82 -15.43 -9.06
N TYR A 54 -1.03 -14.12 -9.07
CA TYR A 54 -2.18 -13.44 -8.46
C TYR A 54 -3.35 -13.23 -9.43
N THR A 55 -3.19 -13.57 -10.72
CA THR A 55 -4.17 -13.24 -11.77
C THR A 55 -5.59 -13.68 -11.41
N ASP A 56 -5.76 -14.93 -10.97
CA ASP A 56 -7.09 -15.45 -10.65
C ASP A 56 -7.66 -14.88 -9.35
N LEU A 57 -6.81 -14.60 -8.36
CA LEU A 57 -7.20 -13.90 -7.14
C LEU A 57 -7.72 -12.49 -7.47
N LEU A 58 -6.94 -11.70 -8.22
CA LEU A 58 -7.32 -10.34 -8.61
C LEU A 58 -8.62 -10.32 -9.42
N ARG A 59 -8.85 -11.31 -10.30
CA ARG A 59 -10.13 -11.45 -11.03
C ARG A 59 -11.31 -11.69 -10.09
N ARG A 60 -11.18 -12.55 -9.07
CA ARG A 60 -12.26 -12.80 -8.10
C ARG A 60 -12.58 -11.57 -7.26
N LEU A 61 -11.54 -10.87 -6.78
CA LEU A 61 -11.69 -9.61 -6.04
C LEU A 61 -12.38 -8.55 -6.92
N ARG A 62 -11.97 -8.45 -8.19
CA ARG A 62 -12.54 -7.51 -9.17
C ARG A 62 -14.00 -7.81 -9.49
N ALA A 63 -14.36 -9.09 -9.64
CA ALA A 63 -15.73 -9.51 -9.92
C ALA A 63 -16.71 -9.07 -8.81
N ARG A 64 -16.21 -8.93 -7.57
CA ARG A 64 -16.95 -8.39 -6.41
C ARG A 64 -16.85 -6.87 -6.27
N ASN A 65 -16.13 -6.21 -7.17
CA ASN A 65 -15.91 -4.77 -7.19
C ASN A 65 -15.31 -4.22 -5.87
N LEU A 66 -14.43 -5.01 -5.23
CA LEU A 66 -13.82 -4.59 -3.97
C LEU A 66 -12.85 -3.41 -4.20
N PRO A 67 -12.85 -2.38 -3.33
CA PRO A 67 -11.82 -1.36 -3.34
C PRO A 67 -10.46 -1.98 -2.97
N PHE A 68 -9.41 -1.58 -3.66
CA PHE A 68 -8.06 -2.10 -3.48
C PHE A 68 -7.14 -0.99 -2.99
N ILE A 69 -6.78 -1.02 -1.72
CA ILE A 69 -5.83 -0.09 -1.12
C ILE A 69 -4.42 -0.63 -1.34
N CYS A 70 -3.59 0.14 -2.03
CA CYS A 70 -2.19 -0.14 -2.26
C CYS A 70 -1.36 0.70 -1.28
N ALA A 71 -0.68 0.03 -0.34
CA ALA A 71 0.12 0.68 0.69
C ALA A 71 1.53 1.07 0.22
N ASN A 72 2.02 0.43 -0.85
CA ASN A 72 3.29 0.74 -1.48
C ASN A 72 3.12 0.85 -3.01
N PRO A 73 3.21 2.04 -3.62
CA PRO A 73 3.00 2.26 -5.05
C PRO A 73 4.11 1.70 -5.94
N ASP A 74 5.26 1.32 -5.39
CA ASP A 74 6.38 0.82 -6.16
C ASP A 74 5.99 -0.47 -6.88
N ILE A 75 6.43 -0.62 -8.13
CA ILE A 75 6.23 -1.84 -8.91
C ILE A 75 7.27 -2.90 -8.53
N MET A 76 8.52 -2.46 -8.39
CA MET A 76 9.65 -3.28 -7.99
C MET A 76 10.61 -2.47 -7.12
N VAL A 77 11.37 -3.14 -6.26
CA VAL A 77 12.42 -2.53 -5.44
C VAL A 77 13.70 -3.38 -5.47
N GLU A 78 14.85 -2.73 -5.36
CA GLU A 78 16.12 -3.43 -5.16
C GLU A 78 16.29 -3.83 -3.69
N ARG A 79 16.52 -5.12 -3.44
CA ARG A 79 16.87 -5.69 -2.13
C ARG A 79 18.19 -6.43 -2.25
N GLY A 80 19.27 -5.73 -1.94
CA GLY A 80 20.63 -6.24 -2.16
C GLY A 80 20.91 -6.39 -3.66
N GLU A 81 21.19 -7.61 -4.11
CA GLU A 81 21.45 -7.90 -5.54
C GLU A 81 20.20 -8.37 -6.31
N ARG A 82 19.03 -8.39 -5.65
CA ARG A 82 17.78 -8.88 -6.22
C ARG A 82 16.80 -7.74 -6.46
N ILE A 83 16.01 -7.88 -7.52
CA ILE A 83 14.85 -7.03 -7.78
C ILE A 83 13.61 -7.80 -7.35
N ILE A 84 12.81 -7.23 -6.47
CA ILE A 84 11.64 -7.85 -5.83
C ILE A 84 10.36 -7.11 -6.26
N TRP A 85 9.26 -7.83 -6.46
CA TRP A 85 7.95 -7.25 -6.77
C TRP A 85 7.29 -6.63 -5.53
N CYS A 86 6.56 -5.53 -5.73
CA CYS A 86 5.89 -4.80 -4.66
C CYS A 86 4.38 -4.67 -4.91
N ALA A 87 3.64 -4.13 -3.93
CA ALA A 87 2.19 -3.98 -3.99
C ALA A 87 1.70 -3.20 -5.23
N GLY A 88 2.49 -2.25 -5.71
CA GLY A 88 2.17 -1.47 -6.90
C GLY A 88 2.00 -2.33 -8.14
N ALA A 89 2.73 -3.45 -8.24
CA ALA A 89 2.57 -4.38 -9.35
C ALA A 89 1.17 -5.02 -9.36
N LEU A 90 0.71 -5.49 -8.20
CA LEU A 90 -0.64 -6.06 -8.05
C LEU A 90 -1.73 -4.98 -8.21
N ALA A 91 -1.50 -3.77 -7.72
CA ALA A 91 -2.42 -2.65 -7.90
C ALA A 91 -2.55 -2.24 -9.37
N ARG A 92 -1.44 -2.20 -10.12
CA ARG A 92 -1.43 -1.97 -11.58
C ARG A 92 -2.28 -3.02 -12.28
N ASP A 93 -2.07 -4.29 -11.97
CA ASP A 93 -2.78 -5.39 -12.63
C ASP A 93 -4.27 -5.38 -12.27
N TYR A 94 -4.62 -5.07 -11.02
CA TYR A 94 -6.01 -4.87 -10.59
C TYR A 94 -6.69 -3.70 -11.31
N ALA A 95 -5.97 -2.59 -11.53
CA ALA A 95 -6.47 -1.45 -12.28
C ALA A 95 -6.66 -1.77 -13.78
N GLN A 96 -5.78 -2.59 -14.38
CA GLN A 96 -5.95 -3.08 -15.76
C GLN A 96 -7.18 -3.96 -15.93
N LEU A 97 -7.60 -4.68 -14.88
CA LEU A 97 -8.88 -5.38 -14.82
C LEU A 97 -10.09 -4.43 -14.61
N GLY A 98 -9.86 -3.11 -14.62
CA GLY A 98 -10.87 -2.09 -14.37
C GLY A 98 -11.27 -1.95 -12.90
N GLY A 99 -10.43 -2.44 -11.98
CA GLY A 99 -10.65 -2.33 -10.53
C GLY A 99 -10.34 -0.93 -9.99
N ARG A 100 -10.99 -0.58 -8.88
CA ARG A 100 -10.73 0.69 -8.19
C ARG A 100 -9.54 0.52 -7.25
N THR A 101 -8.44 1.22 -7.55
CA THR A 101 -7.29 1.32 -6.66
C THR A 101 -7.30 2.65 -5.88
N LEU A 102 -6.86 2.58 -4.63
CA LEU A 102 -6.61 3.70 -3.74
C LEU A 102 -5.16 3.58 -3.32
N ILE A 103 -4.34 4.59 -3.59
CA ILE A 103 -2.90 4.49 -3.37
C ILE A 103 -2.53 5.43 -2.22
N ALA A 104 -1.89 4.86 -1.19
CA ALA A 104 -1.23 5.61 -0.13
C ALA A 104 0.28 5.61 -0.40
N GLY A 105 0.96 6.72 -0.16
CA GLY A 105 2.41 6.83 -0.37
C GLY A 105 2.80 7.91 -1.36
N LYS A 106 4.08 7.93 -1.73
CA LYS A 106 4.67 8.86 -2.70
C LYS A 106 4.06 8.67 -4.11
N PRO A 107 3.79 9.72 -4.90
CA PRO A 107 4.01 11.16 -4.66
C PRO A 107 2.79 11.86 -4.00
N TYR A 108 1.86 11.12 -3.38
CA TYR A 108 0.60 11.67 -2.91
C TYR A 108 0.78 12.43 -1.58
N ALA A 109 0.08 13.56 -1.43
CA ALA A 109 0.19 14.46 -0.27
C ALA A 109 0.11 13.79 1.12
N PRO A 110 -0.74 12.76 1.37
CA PRO A 110 -0.90 12.20 2.71
C PRO A 110 0.40 11.68 3.35
N ILE A 111 1.31 11.05 2.59
CA ILE A 111 2.59 10.55 3.16
C ILE A 111 3.46 11.71 3.66
N TYR A 112 3.46 12.84 2.92
CA TYR A 112 4.23 14.02 3.29
C TYR A 112 3.57 14.78 4.45
N GLU A 113 2.24 14.80 4.53
CA GLU A 113 1.51 15.40 5.66
C GLU A 113 1.82 14.67 6.97
N VAL A 114 1.87 13.34 6.95
CA VAL A 114 2.29 12.53 8.11
C VAL A 114 3.75 12.82 8.46
N ALA A 115 4.67 12.79 7.49
CA ALA A 115 6.09 13.09 7.74
C ALA A 115 6.30 14.49 8.34
N MET A 116 5.58 15.51 7.86
CA MET A 116 5.62 16.86 8.40
C MET A 116 5.14 16.92 9.86
N LYS A 117 4.09 16.16 10.20
CA LYS A 117 3.57 16.07 11.57
C LYS A 117 4.59 15.43 12.51
N GLU A 118 5.21 14.32 12.11
CA GLU A 118 6.26 13.64 12.89
C GLU A 118 7.46 14.56 13.14
N VAL A 119 7.92 15.27 12.12
CA VAL A 119 9.02 16.25 12.26
C VAL A 119 8.66 17.35 13.25
N ALA A 120 7.44 17.88 13.18
CA ALA A 120 6.97 18.91 14.10
C ALA A 120 6.88 18.40 15.55
N GLU A 121 6.44 17.16 15.76
CA GLU A 121 6.39 16.53 17.08
C GLU A 121 7.78 16.33 17.69
N ILE A 122 8.75 15.84 16.90
CA ILE A 122 10.15 15.66 17.33
C ILE A 122 10.79 17.00 17.74
N LEU A 123 10.52 18.06 16.99
CA LEU A 123 11.08 19.40 17.24
C LEU A 123 10.29 20.20 18.27
N GLY A 124 9.08 19.76 18.64
CA GLY A 124 8.18 20.47 19.55
C GLY A 124 7.62 21.79 19.00
N GLN A 125 7.66 21.99 17.67
CA GLN A 125 7.16 23.21 17.01
C GLN A 125 6.79 22.95 15.54
N PRO A 126 5.87 23.73 14.94
CA PRO A 126 5.57 23.64 13.52
C PRO A 126 6.81 23.93 12.65
N VAL A 127 6.91 23.23 11.50
CA VAL A 127 7.98 23.45 10.52
C VAL A 127 7.40 23.87 9.18
N GLU A 128 7.98 24.91 8.59
CA GLU A 128 7.59 25.40 7.27
C GLU A 128 8.16 24.52 6.15
N ARG A 129 7.40 24.32 5.07
CA ARG A 129 7.84 23.50 3.92
C ARG A 129 9.16 23.97 3.30
N SER A 130 9.46 25.27 3.38
CA SER A 130 10.71 25.86 2.88
C SER A 130 11.97 25.41 3.64
N GLN A 131 11.80 24.77 4.80
CA GLN A 131 12.88 24.27 5.65
C GLN A 131 13.10 22.76 5.49
N ILE A 132 12.32 22.10 4.64
CA ILE A 132 12.35 20.65 4.44
C ILE A 132 12.99 20.34 3.08
N LEU A 133 13.92 19.39 3.08
CA LEU A 133 14.52 18.82 1.87
C LEU A 133 14.07 17.37 1.75
N ALA A 134 13.29 17.06 0.71
CA ALA A 134 13.03 15.68 0.29
C ALA A 134 14.22 15.18 -0.53
N ILE A 135 14.66 13.95 -0.27
CA ILE A 135 15.79 13.30 -0.95
C ILE A 135 15.29 11.94 -1.42
N GLY A 136 15.53 11.64 -2.70
CA GLY A 136 15.21 10.35 -3.28
C GLY A 136 15.77 10.18 -4.69
N ASP A 137 15.59 9.00 -5.25
CA ASP A 137 16.13 8.53 -6.52
C ASP A 137 15.03 8.20 -7.55
N GLY A 138 13.76 8.16 -7.13
CA GLY A 138 12.59 7.85 -7.92
C GLY A 138 11.91 9.09 -8.50
N MET A 139 12.10 9.33 -9.79
CA MET A 139 11.53 10.49 -10.51
C MET A 139 10.00 10.59 -10.47
N MET A 140 9.30 9.45 -10.35
CA MET A 140 7.83 9.40 -10.34
C MET A 140 7.24 9.35 -8.93
N THR A 141 8.09 9.29 -7.90
CA THR A 141 7.68 9.04 -6.51
C THR A 141 8.16 10.13 -5.57
N ASP A 142 9.46 10.43 -5.52
CA ASP A 142 10.08 11.32 -4.51
C ASP A 142 9.75 12.82 -4.69
#